data_AF-A0A1L7XJX5-F1
#
_entry.id   AF-A0A1L7XJX5-F1
#
_cell.length_a   1.000
_cell.length_b   1.000
_cell.length_c   1.000
_cell.angle_alpha   90.00
_cell.angle_beta   90.00
_cell.angle_gamma   90.00
#
_symmetry.space_group_name_H-M   'P 1'
#
loop_
_entity.id
_entity.type
_entity.pdbx_description
1 polymer ?
#
loop_
_entity_poly.entity_id
_entity_poly.type
_entity_poly.pdbx_seq_one_letter_code
_entity_poly.pdbx_strand_id
1 'polypeptide(L)'
;MAMEVRVDGTCAISHFQTCLLHDDKRTMTCSGTLKKGSNCVNKATGSFNSRMMPTCGIHRGQLKISAWCRALLPCGFECGRLCEWKLHGFQLCLDHLEHPMTCYFLKIPIEMRLRIYQFLLPDKSIPARCGNSSLASDGGGVYTTILRVNHQIHDEAAGLLYSTRAFTIELSRDGLSMCNSKNFAQYRFSCYGNHALQAYPLSFFMAQEQSNIAGASSSTYTPPILGNQPRTKSPIPYTNGPIEPVWDPPLSERYFNMIRSFLIEIVVLPPSGYVLPKSDAETRKALVSRLCDYCDHLHALVGRLGIIQRPIARLEIVIEFGNTYIKRGESIPAQFLLRPFRRLRNVAELKVLSITMQDFRNGAIEYLTPGWDSTPTGKAFAAYLKCLSEDTSSSQPSLELPVFKAYWQLEKLLSRIKEHYHHADPEIGQFADLLHAARTAREADDLARFRVIWERVVNIWFDYLNHQKEFQSNVALSIDTIYGIVKNSS
;
A
#
# COMPACT_ATOMS: atom_id res chain seq x y z
N MET A 1 10.11 -34.78 -4.59
CA MET A 1 10.78 -36.03 -5.01
C MET A 1 9.89 -36.71 -6.04
N ALA A 2 10.15 -36.45 -7.33
CA ALA A 2 9.50 -37.16 -8.43
C ALA A 2 10.51 -38.20 -8.91
N MET A 3 10.19 -39.48 -8.76
CA MET A 3 10.94 -40.54 -9.45
C MET A 3 10.72 -40.35 -10.94
N GLU A 4 11.79 -40.15 -11.71
CA GLU A 4 11.77 -40.26 -13.16
C GLU A 4 11.40 -41.69 -13.55
N VAL A 5 10.11 -41.92 -13.80
CA VAL A 5 9.62 -43.16 -14.38
C VAL A 5 10.11 -43.18 -15.83
N ARG A 6 11.14 -43.98 -16.11
CA ARG A 6 11.55 -44.31 -17.48
C ARG A 6 10.41 -45.08 -18.13
N VAL A 7 9.70 -44.44 -19.05
CA VAL A 7 8.72 -45.11 -19.90
C VAL A 7 9.49 -45.86 -20.98
N ASP A 8 9.89 -47.10 -20.69
CA ASP A 8 10.36 -48.04 -21.70
C ASP A 8 9.26 -48.26 -22.74
N GLY A 9 9.64 -48.28 -24.02
CA GLY A 9 8.80 -48.17 -25.22
C GLY A 9 7.78 -49.28 -25.49
N THR A 10 7.02 -49.68 -24.47
CA THR A 10 5.77 -50.42 -24.62
C THR A 10 4.69 -49.47 -25.15
N CYS A 11 4.03 -49.85 -26.25
CA CYS A 11 2.97 -49.06 -26.86
C CYS A 11 1.85 -48.83 -25.83
N ALA A 12 1.38 -47.60 -25.64
CA ALA A 12 0.35 -47.27 -24.65
C ALA A 12 -0.86 -48.23 -24.70
N ILE A 13 -1.20 -48.71 -25.90
CA ILE A 13 -2.28 -49.68 -26.16
C ILE A 13 -2.07 -51.02 -25.41
N SER A 14 -0.85 -51.56 -25.36
CA SER A 14 -0.58 -52.82 -24.67
C SER A 14 -0.60 -52.67 -23.14
N HIS A 15 -0.28 -51.48 -22.64
CA HIS A 15 -0.40 -51.16 -21.21
C HIS A 15 -1.87 -51.12 -20.76
N PHE A 16 -2.74 -50.44 -21.53
CA PHE A 16 -4.16 -50.32 -21.20
C PHE A 16 -4.86 -51.68 -21.05
N GLN A 17 -4.44 -52.70 -21.80
CA GLN A 17 -5.03 -54.05 -21.75
C GLN A 17 -4.55 -54.90 -20.56
N THR A 18 -3.42 -54.54 -19.94
CA THR A 18 -2.74 -55.36 -18.93
C THR A 18 -2.71 -54.72 -17.55
N CYS A 19 -2.84 -53.40 -17.47
CA CYS A 19 -2.74 -52.68 -16.21
C CYS A 19 -4.11 -52.58 -15.51
N LEU A 20 -4.18 -53.14 -14.30
CA LEU A 20 -5.38 -53.19 -13.46
C LEU A 20 -5.96 -51.81 -13.07
N LEU A 21 -5.19 -50.73 -13.26
CA LEU A 21 -5.64 -49.36 -13.00
C LEU A 21 -6.55 -48.80 -14.11
N HIS A 22 -6.53 -49.43 -15.29
CA HIS A 22 -7.42 -49.10 -16.40
C HIS A 22 -8.54 -50.13 -16.44
N ASP A 23 -9.65 -49.82 -15.77
CA ASP A 23 -10.80 -50.72 -15.69
C ASP A 23 -11.43 -50.91 -17.09
N ASP A 24 -11.16 -52.07 -17.70
CA ASP A 24 -11.37 -52.35 -19.12
C ASP A 24 -12.76 -52.95 -19.42
N LYS A 25 -13.64 -53.05 -18.41
CA LYS A 25 -15.02 -53.52 -18.62
C LYS A 25 -15.90 -52.37 -19.13
N ARG A 26 -15.61 -51.89 -20.34
CA ARG A 26 -16.37 -50.91 -21.13
C ARG A 26 -17.78 -51.43 -21.49
N THR A 27 -18.61 -51.71 -20.49
CA THR A 27 -20.06 -51.74 -20.72
C THR A 27 -20.50 -50.30 -20.92
N MET A 28 -20.47 -49.87 -22.19
CA MET A 28 -20.79 -48.51 -22.62
C MET A 28 -22.27 -48.24 -22.38
N THR A 29 -22.58 -47.71 -21.19
CA THR A 29 -23.88 -47.15 -20.86
C THR A 29 -24.12 -45.88 -21.67
N CYS A 30 -25.37 -45.61 -21.98
CA CYS A 30 -25.75 -44.40 -22.69
C CYS A 30 -25.45 -43.16 -21.85
N SER A 31 -24.67 -42.22 -22.38
CA SER A 31 -24.34 -40.93 -21.74
C SER A 31 -25.46 -39.89 -21.82
N GLY A 32 -26.64 -40.31 -22.26
CA GLY A 32 -27.80 -39.44 -22.43
C GLY A 32 -28.52 -39.20 -21.11
N THR A 33 -29.12 -38.01 -20.96
CA THR A 33 -29.93 -37.64 -19.80
C THR A 33 -31.42 -37.78 -20.11
N LEU A 34 -32.17 -38.43 -19.22
CA LEU A 34 -33.63 -38.52 -19.31
C LEU A 34 -34.27 -37.14 -19.06
N LYS A 35 -35.53 -36.94 -19.49
CA LYS A 35 -36.26 -35.67 -19.27
C LYS A 35 -36.36 -35.26 -17.80
N LYS A 36 -36.28 -36.21 -16.87
CA LYS A 36 -36.28 -35.98 -15.41
C LYS A 36 -34.88 -35.64 -14.84
N GLY A 37 -33.85 -35.51 -15.68
CA GLY A 37 -32.48 -35.16 -15.30
C GLY A 37 -31.58 -36.34 -14.90
N SER A 38 -32.11 -37.56 -14.79
CA SER A 38 -31.31 -38.76 -14.45
C SER A 38 -30.56 -39.35 -15.65
N ASN A 39 -29.48 -40.09 -15.39
CA ASN A 39 -28.69 -40.76 -16.42
C ASN A 39 -29.45 -41.95 -17.04
N CYS A 40 -29.27 -42.16 -18.35
CA CYS A 40 -29.85 -43.28 -19.06
C CYS A 40 -29.14 -44.61 -18.72
N VAL A 41 -29.91 -45.63 -18.37
CA VAL A 41 -29.38 -46.98 -18.06
C VAL A 41 -29.27 -47.90 -19.28
N ASN A 42 -29.77 -47.46 -20.45
CA ASN A 42 -29.72 -48.27 -21.66
C ASN A 42 -28.29 -48.42 -22.18
N LYS A 43 -28.01 -49.55 -22.85
CA LYS A 43 -26.74 -49.74 -23.57
C LYS A 43 -26.66 -48.79 -24.76
N ALA A 44 -25.48 -48.20 -24.96
CA ALA A 44 -25.22 -47.41 -26.15
C ALA A 44 -25.27 -48.28 -27.42
N THR A 45 -25.79 -47.73 -28.51
CA THR A 45 -26.03 -48.45 -29.77
C THR A 45 -25.44 -47.62 -30.90
N GLY A 46 -24.23 -47.96 -31.37
CA GLY A 46 -23.68 -47.31 -32.55
C GLY A 46 -22.17 -47.45 -32.77
N SER A 47 -21.79 -47.49 -34.05
CA SER A 47 -20.43 -47.28 -34.54
C SER A 47 -19.99 -45.84 -34.25
N PHE A 48 -18.82 -45.72 -33.64
CA PHE A 48 -18.30 -44.49 -33.07
C PHE A 48 -17.83 -43.55 -34.17
N ASN A 49 -18.61 -42.52 -34.48
CA ASN A 49 -17.97 -41.28 -34.92
C ASN A 49 -17.14 -40.80 -33.72
N SER A 50 -15.82 -40.83 -33.87
CA SER A 50 -14.76 -40.68 -32.84
C SER A 50 -14.84 -39.43 -31.94
N ARG A 51 -15.87 -38.60 -32.06
CA ARG A 51 -16.01 -37.30 -31.39
C ARG A 51 -17.25 -37.14 -30.52
N MET A 52 -18.13 -38.14 -30.46
CA MET A 52 -19.40 -38.08 -29.71
C MET A 52 -19.45 -39.10 -28.58
N MET A 53 -20.11 -38.74 -27.48
CA MET A 53 -20.36 -39.65 -26.36
C MET A 53 -21.30 -40.80 -26.78
N PRO A 54 -21.09 -42.01 -26.24
CA PRO A 54 -21.91 -43.17 -26.55
C PRO A 54 -23.35 -42.94 -26.10
N THR A 55 -24.29 -43.00 -27.04
CA THR A 55 -25.72 -42.84 -26.78
C THR A 55 -26.50 -44.05 -27.27
N CYS A 56 -27.65 -44.33 -26.66
CA CYS A 56 -28.60 -45.29 -27.21
C CYS A 56 -29.41 -44.64 -28.33
N GLY A 57 -30.14 -45.45 -29.12
CA GLY A 57 -30.97 -44.94 -30.22
C GLY A 57 -31.94 -43.80 -29.82
N ILE A 58 -32.45 -43.81 -28.59
CA ILE A 58 -33.39 -42.79 -28.07
C ILE A 58 -32.67 -41.45 -27.81
N HIS A 59 -31.42 -41.47 -27.36
CA HIS A 59 -30.65 -40.26 -26.99
C HIS A 59 -29.66 -39.82 -28.07
N ARG A 60 -29.74 -40.38 -29.28
CA ARG A 60 -28.85 -40.05 -30.40
C ARG A 60 -28.82 -38.55 -30.73
N GLY A 61 -29.91 -37.84 -30.44
CA GLY A 61 -30.04 -36.39 -30.68
C GLY A 61 -29.37 -35.48 -29.62
N GLN A 62 -28.86 -35.99 -28.51
CA GLN A 62 -28.26 -35.14 -27.45
C GLN A 62 -26.83 -34.66 -27.77
N LEU A 63 -26.19 -35.24 -28.79
CA LEU A 63 -24.93 -34.78 -29.41
C LEU A 63 -23.85 -34.23 -28.45
N LYS A 64 -23.60 -34.96 -27.34
CA LYS A 64 -22.53 -34.61 -26.41
C LYS A 64 -21.17 -34.94 -27.03
N ILE A 65 -20.25 -33.99 -26.99
CA ILE A 65 -18.88 -34.19 -27.50
C ILE A 65 -18.10 -35.06 -26.50
N SER A 66 -17.38 -36.06 -27.00
CA SER A 66 -16.52 -36.92 -26.16
C SER A 66 -15.08 -36.40 -26.09
N ALA A 67 -14.48 -36.54 -24.91
CA ALA A 67 -13.05 -36.42 -24.66
C ALA A 67 -12.54 -37.64 -23.89
N TRP A 68 -11.22 -37.73 -23.70
CA TRP A 68 -10.56 -38.80 -22.95
C TRP A 68 -9.93 -38.22 -21.68
N CYS A 69 -10.11 -38.89 -20.55
CA CYS A 69 -9.57 -38.48 -19.27
C CYS A 69 -8.04 -38.49 -19.28
N ARG A 70 -7.42 -37.34 -18.99
CA ARG A 70 -5.96 -37.12 -18.98
C ARG A 70 -5.32 -37.17 -17.58
N ALA A 71 -6.06 -37.60 -16.57
CA ALA A 71 -5.50 -37.80 -15.23
C ALA A 71 -4.35 -38.82 -15.28
N LEU A 72 -3.20 -38.49 -14.68
CA LEU A 72 -2.06 -39.41 -14.63
C LEU A 72 -2.27 -40.41 -13.51
N LEU A 73 -2.35 -41.68 -13.84
CA LEU A 73 -2.48 -42.76 -12.87
C LEU A 73 -1.11 -43.10 -12.24
N PRO A 74 -1.07 -43.81 -11.10
CA PRO A 74 0.17 -44.27 -10.48
C PRO A 74 1.08 -45.10 -11.40
N CYS A 75 0.54 -45.72 -12.45
CA CYS A 75 1.32 -46.43 -13.47
C CYS A 75 2.08 -45.49 -14.44
N GLY A 76 1.89 -44.17 -14.37
CA GLY A 76 2.52 -43.18 -15.24
C GLY A 76 1.77 -42.89 -16.55
N PHE A 77 0.66 -43.58 -16.82
CA PHE A 77 -0.16 -43.39 -18.01
C PHE A 77 -1.43 -42.58 -17.72
N GLU A 78 -1.97 -41.91 -18.75
CA GLU A 78 -3.25 -41.21 -18.66
C GLU A 78 -4.41 -42.21 -18.46
N CYS A 79 -5.38 -41.86 -17.62
CA CYS A 79 -6.53 -42.71 -17.29
C CYS A 79 -7.26 -43.26 -18.54
N GLY A 80 -7.45 -42.43 -19.58
CA GLY A 80 -8.02 -42.86 -20.85
C GLY A 80 -9.51 -43.24 -20.79
N ARG A 81 -10.21 -42.94 -19.68
CA ARG A 81 -11.68 -43.10 -19.60
C ARG A 81 -12.37 -42.07 -20.47
N LEU A 82 -13.40 -42.48 -21.21
CA LEU A 82 -14.20 -41.56 -22.02
C LEU A 82 -15.03 -40.65 -21.10
N CYS A 83 -15.02 -39.34 -21.35
CA CYS A 83 -15.75 -38.35 -20.57
C CYS A 83 -16.39 -37.29 -21.47
N GLU A 84 -17.40 -36.59 -20.96
CA GLU A 84 -18.02 -35.48 -21.67
C GLU A 84 -17.02 -34.31 -21.77
N TRP A 85 -16.80 -33.79 -22.98
CA TRP A 85 -15.97 -32.61 -23.16
C TRP A 85 -16.74 -31.37 -22.71
N LYS A 86 -16.17 -30.64 -21.74
CA LYS A 86 -16.67 -29.34 -21.30
C LYS A 86 -15.76 -28.25 -21.80
N LEU A 87 -16.35 -27.20 -22.36
CA LEU A 87 -15.61 -25.99 -22.73
C LEU A 87 -14.91 -25.43 -21.47
N HIS A 88 -13.60 -25.15 -21.57
CA HIS A 88 -12.73 -24.69 -20.48
C HIS A 88 -12.51 -25.69 -19.32
N GLY A 89 -13.07 -26.90 -19.38
CA GLY A 89 -12.81 -27.95 -18.39
C GLY A 89 -11.53 -28.73 -18.68
N PHE A 90 -10.88 -29.22 -17.64
CA PHE A 90 -9.88 -30.28 -17.80
C PHE A 90 -10.59 -31.54 -18.33
N GLN A 91 -9.92 -32.27 -19.22
CA GLN A 91 -10.42 -33.53 -19.74
C GLN A 91 -10.28 -34.59 -18.63
N LEU A 92 -11.23 -34.64 -17.70
CA LEU A 92 -11.25 -35.54 -16.54
C LEU A 92 -12.59 -36.27 -16.46
N CYS A 93 -12.55 -37.56 -16.15
CA CYS A 93 -13.75 -38.31 -15.80
C CYS A 93 -14.20 -37.97 -14.38
N LEU A 94 -15.41 -38.41 -14.01
CA LEU A 94 -16.00 -38.11 -12.69
C LEU A 94 -15.11 -38.58 -11.53
N ASP A 95 -14.46 -39.73 -11.68
CA ASP A 95 -13.57 -40.30 -10.66
C ASP A 95 -12.28 -39.49 -10.45
N HIS A 96 -11.93 -38.62 -11.41
CA HIS A 96 -10.71 -37.83 -11.40
C HIS A 96 -10.97 -36.33 -11.40
N LEU A 97 -12.18 -35.87 -11.05
CA LEU A 97 -12.49 -34.44 -11.02
C LEU A 97 -11.56 -33.65 -10.09
N GLU A 98 -11.12 -34.26 -8.99
CA GLU A 98 -10.23 -33.66 -8.01
C GLU A 98 -8.74 -33.96 -8.30
N HIS A 99 -8.44 -34.65 -9.41
CA HIS A 99 -7.07 -34.99 -9.75
C HIS A 99 -6.27 -33.72 -10.08
N PRO A 100 -5.09 -33.51 -9.46
CA PRO A 100 -4.29 -32.31 -9.68
C PRO A 100 -3.79 -32.28 -11.12
N MET A 101 -4.37 -31.40 -11.93
CA MET A 101 -3.95 -31.21 -13.32
C MET A 101 -2.82 -30.20 -13.43
N THR A 102 -1.96 -30.41 -14.42
CA THR A 102 -0.95 -29.41 -14.75
C THR A 102 -1.64 -28.15 -15.24
N CYS A 103 -1.29 -27.00 -14.65
CA CYS A 103 -1.74 -25.71 -15.13
C CYS A 103 -1.07 -25.42 -16.48
N TYR A 104 -1.79 -25.64 -17.59
CA TYR A 104 -1.25 -25.39 -18.94
C TYR A 104 -0.86 -23.93 -19.15
N PHE A 105 -1.52 -23.00 -18.44
CA PHE A 105 -1.13 -21.60 -18.45
C PHE A 105 0.32 -21.40 -17.97
N LEU A 106 0.76 -22.12 -16.93
CA LEU A 106 2.14 -22.07 -16.43
C LEU A 106 3.16 -22.77 -17.36
N LYS A 107 2.71 -23.52 -18.37
CA LYS A 107 3.58 -24.06 -19.43
C LYS A 107 3.86 -23.05 -20.55
N ILE A 108 3.05 -22.00 -20.68
CA ILE A 108 3.27 -20.91 -21.64
C ILE A 108 4.55 -20.16 -21.23
N PRO A 109 5.45 -19.73 -22.14
CA PRO A 109 6.61 -18.91 -21.78
C PRO A 109 6.23 -17.67 -20.95
N ILE A 110 7.11 -17.29 -20.01
CA ILE A 110 6.87 -16.19 -19.07
C ILE A 110 6.51 -14.89 -19.79
N GLU A 111 7.16 -14.58 -20.91
CA GLU A 111 6.95 -13.36 -21.70
C GLU A 111 5.52 -13.28 -22.22
N MET A 112 4.97 -14.42 -22.67
CA MET A 112 3.59 -14.50 -23.15
C MET A 112 2.60 -14.41 -21.99
N ARG A 113 2.92 -14.98 -20.82
CA ARG A 113 2.10 -14.80 -19.61
C ARG A 113 2.07 -13.33 -19.16
N LEU A 114 3.22 -12.66 -19.15
CA LEU A 114 3.31 -11.23 -18.84
C LEU A 114 2.46 -10.40 -19.81
N ARG A 115 2.47 -10.74 -21.10
CA ARG A 115 1.60 -10.09 -22.09
C ARG A 115 0.12 -10.33 -21.80
N ILE A 116 -0.26 -11.54 -21.38
CA ILE A 116 -1.63 -11.82 -20.93
C ILE A 116 -1.98 -10.99 -19.70
N TYR A 117 -1.10 -10.90 -18.70
CA TYR A 117 -1.34 -10.07 -17.52
C TYR A 117 -1.51 -8.59 -17.86
N GLN A 118 -0.82 -8.06 -18.89
CA GLN A 118 -1.00 -6.67 -19.34
C GLN A 118 -2.44 -6.39 -19.84
N PHE A 119 -3.16 -7.39 -20.33
CA PHE A 119 -4.58 -7.25 -20.71
C PHE A 119 -5.54 -7.39 -19.51
N LEU A 120 -5.06 -7.92 -18.39
CA LEU A 120 -5.89 -8.18 -17.20
C LEU A 120 -5.68 -7.12 -16.11
N LEU A 121 -4.48 -6.57 -16.02
CA LEU A 121 -4.07 -5.62 -14.97
C LEU A 121 -4.19 -4.17 -15.47
N PRO A 122 -4.23 -3.19 -14.55
CA PRO A 122 -4.21 -1.78 -14.92
C PRO A 122 -3.07 -1.45 -15.88
N ASP A 123 -3.39 -0.64 -16.89
CA ASP A 123 -2.38 -0.10 -17.82
C ASP A 123 -2.07 1.39 -17.61
N LYS A 124 -2.93 2.09 -16.86
CA LYS A 124 -2.76 3.48 -16.42
C LYS A 124 -2.09 3.57 -15.05
N SER A 125 -1.76 4.79 -14.64
CA SER A 125 -1.38 5.07 -13.26
C SER A 125 -2.50 4.68 -12.31
N ILE A 126 -2.13 4.17 -11.14
CA ILE A 126 -3.07 3.86 -10.06
C ILE A 126 -3.30 5.17 -9.29
N PRO A 127 -4.51 5.74 -9.28
CA PRO A 127 -4.79 6.97 -8.55
C PRO A 127 -4.78 6.73 -7.04
N ALA A 128 -4.53 7.79 -6.27
CA ALA A 128 -4.60 7.72 -4.80
C ALA A 128 -6.04 7.41 -4.35
N ARG A 129 -7.01 7.91 -5.11
CA ARG A 129 -8.44 7.65 -4.97
C ARG A 129 -8.95 7.00 -6.26
N CYS A 130 -9.20 5.68 -6.24
CA CYS A 130 -9.87 5.01 -7.35
C CYS A 130 -11.35 5.40 -7.34
N GLY A 131 -11.68 6.47 -8.06
CA GLY A 131 -13.06 6.78 -8.45
C GLY A 131 -13.55 5.85 -9.56
N ASN A 132 -14.56 6.31 -10.32
CA ASN A 132 -15.12 5.57 -11.46
C ASN A 132 -14.22 5.62 -12.72
N SER A 133 -13.00 6.13 -12.60
CA SER A 133 -12.06 6.24 -13.72
C SER A 133 -11.57 4.85 -14.15
N SER A 134 -11.67 4.54 -15.45
CA SER A 134 -11.10 3.32 -15.99
C SER A 134 -9.58 3.31 -15.81
N LEU A 135 -9.08 2.24 -15.19
CA LEU A 135 -7.65 1.95 -15.02
C LEU A 135 -7.04 1.28 -16.26
N ALA A 136 -7.85 0.98 -17.27
CA ALA A 136 -7.43 0.47 -18.57
C ALA A 136 -7.57 1.56 -19.65
N SER A 137 -6.66 1.58 -20.62
CA SER A 137 -6.57 2.62 -21.65
C SER A 137 -7.62 2.47 -22.73
N ASP A 138 -8.02 1.22 -23.00
CA ASP A 138 -9.13 0.85 -23.88
C ASP A 138 -10.51 1.03 -23.23
N GLY A 139 -10.58 1.42 -21.95
CA GLY A 139 -11.83 1.49 -21.19
C GLY A 139 -12.34 0.12 -20.72
N GLY A 140 -11.56 -0.93 -20.90
CA GLY A 140 -11.87 -2.29 -20.48
C GLY A 140 -11.90 -2.48 -18.96
N GLY A 141 -12.43 -3.62 -18.54
CA GLY A 141 -12.40 -4.02 -17.13
C GLY A 141 -11.00 -4.43 -16.68
N VAL A 142 -10.71 -4.19 -15.40
CA VAL A 142 -9.49 -4.71 -14.75
C VAL A 142 -9.84 -5.96 -13.92
N TYR A 143 -9.07 -7.02 -14.10
CA TYR A 143 -9.29 -8.34 -13.51
C TYR A 143 -8.16 -8.71 -12.53
N THR A 144 -8.04 -7.97 -11.43
CA THR A 144 -7.02 -8.22 -10.40
C THR A 144 -7.19 -9.55 -9.66
N THR A 145 -8.31 -10.26 -9.85
CA THR A 145 -8.55 -11.61 -9.31
C THR A 145 -7.50 -12.63 -9.77
N ILE A 146 -6.80 -12.38 -10.89
CA ILE A 146 -5.69 -13.20 -11.37
C ILE A 146 -4.57 -13.36 -10.33
N LEU A 147 -4.37 -12.34 -9.49
CA LEU A 147 -3.38 -12.36 -8.40
C LEU A 147 -3.66 -13.44 -7.36
N ARG A 148 -4.87 -14.01 -7.32
CA ARG A 148 -5.29 -14.99 -6.30
C ARG A 148 -5.26 -16.43 -6.79
N VAL A 149 -4.91 -16.66 -8.06
CA VAL A 149 -5.06 -17.99 -8.67
C VAL A 149 -3.98 -18.95 -8.20
N ASN A 150 -2.73 -18.50 -8.12
CA ASN A 150 -1.58 -19.33 -7.75
C ASN A 150 -0.38 -18.44 -7.36
N HIS A 151 0.50 -18.91 -6.47
CA HIS A 151 1.69 -18.15 -6.04
C HIS A 151 2.61 -17.71 -7.19
N GLN A 152 2.85 -18.56 -8.18
CA GLN A 152 3.68 -18.20 -9.33
C GLN A 152 3.00 -17.11 -10.16
N ILE A 153 1.71 -17.27 -10.47
CA ILE A 153 0.93 -16.25 -11.19
C ILE A 153 0.93 -14.94 -10.42
N HIS A 154 0.72 -15.01 -9.10
CA HIS A 154 0.76 -13.89 -8.19
C HIS A 154 2.08 -13.14 -8.29
N ASP A 155 3.22 -13.82 -8.11
CA ASP A 155 4.53 -13.17 -8.08
C ASP A 155 4.88 -12.52 -9.43
N GLU A 156 4.54 -13.17 -10.54
CA GLU A 156 4.74 -12.61 -11.88
C GLU A 156 3.84 -11.40 -12.15
N ALA A 157 2.54 -11.51 -11.84
CA ALA A 157 1.55 -10.46 -12.07
C ALA A 157 1.74 -9.27 -11.12
N ALA A 158 2.05 -9.51 -9.85
CA ALA A 158 2.40 -8.47 -8.87
C ALA A 158 3.71 -7.79 -9.29
N GLY A 159 4.71 -8.56 -9.72
CA GLY A 159 5.94 -8.05 -10.30
C GLY A 159 5.66 -7.05 -11.41
N LEU A 160 4.83 -7.43 -12.38
CA LEU A 160 4.42 -6.55 -13.48
C LEU A 160 3.65 -5.31 -12.99
N LEU A 161 2.64 -5.48 -12.14
CA LEU A 161 1.78 -4.41 -11.64
C LEU A 161 2.58 -3.32 -10.92
N TYR A 162 3.33 -3.70 -9.89
CA TYR A 162 4.01 -2.74 -9.02
C TYR A 162 5.26 -2.16 -9.69
N SER A 163 5.99 -2.94 -10.49
CA SER A 163 7.22 -2.43 -11.11
C SER A 163 7.00 -1.53 -12.33
N THR A 164 5.88 -1.67 -13.03
CA THR A 164 5.66 -0.98 -14.32
C THR A 164 4.73 0.21 -14.19
N ARG A 165 3.75 0.18 -13.28
CA ARG A 165 2.75 1.23 -13.14
C ARG A 165 3.16 2.29 -12.12
N ALA A 166 2.80 3.53 -12.41
CA ALA A 166 2.95 4.62 -11.45
C ALA A 166 1.84 4.56 -10.41
N PHE A 167 2.19 4.69 -9.14
CA PHE A 167 1.23 4.78 -8.06
C PHE A 167 1.17 6.20 -7.53
N THR A 168 -0.05 6.71 -7.40
CA THR A 168 -0.30 8.07 -6.98
C THR A 168 -0.44 8.12 -5.45
N ILE A 169 0.27 9.06 -4.84
CA ILE A 169 0.17 9.40 -3.42
C ILE A 169 -0.33 10.83 -3.36
N GLU A 170 -1.52 11.01 -2.81
CA GLU A 170 -2.12 12.33 -2.63
C GLU A 170 -1.78 12.83 -1.22
N LEU A 171 -1.17 14.01 -1.16
CA LEU A 171 -0.98 14.78 0.05
C LEU A 171 -2.05 15.85 0.17
N SER A 172 -2.84 15.73 1.23
CA SER A 172 -3.89 16.67 1.60
C SER A 172 -3.63 17.25 3.00
N ARG A 173 -4.51 18.13 3.46
CA ARG A 173 -4.48 18.64 4.84
C ARG A 173 -4.57 17.51 5.88
N ASP A 174 -5.26 16.43 5.55
CA ASP A 174 -5.50 15.30 6.45
C ASP A 174 -4.38 14.24 6.37
N GLY A 175 -3.28 14.58 5.68
CA GLY A 175 -2.11 13.73 5.48
C GLY A 175 -2.06 13.05 4.12
N LEU A 176 -1.33 11.93 4.08
CA LEU A 176 -1.03 11.17 2.86
C LEU A 176 -2.08 10.09 2.61
N SER A 177 -2.49 9.90 1.36
CA SER A 177 -3.42 8.83 0.98
C SER A 177 -2.98 8.15 -0.32
N MET A 178 -3.28 6.86 -0.43
CA MET A 178 -2.92 6.02 -1.59
C MET A 178 -3.91 4.86 -1.67
N CYS A 179 -4.19 4.33 -2.87
CA CYS A 179 -4.99 3.10 -3.04
C CYS A 179 -6.33 3.09 -2.25
N ASN A 180 -7.06 4.21 -2.24
CA ASN A 180 -8.31 4.41 -1.48
C ASN A 180 -8.18 4.32 0.05
N SER A 181 -6.97 4.37 0.62
CA SER A 181 -6.82 4.47 2.06
C SER A 181 -7.33 5.82 2.53
N LYS A 182 -8.44 5.83 3.27
CA LYS A 182 -8.75 6.97 4.12
C LYS A 182 -7.80 6.91 5.31
N ASN A 183 -7.10 8.00 5.61
CA ASN A 183 -6.35 8.09 6.86
C ASN A 183 -7.32 7.89 8.03
N PHE A 184 -7.06 6.87 8.85
CA PHE A 184 -7.88 6.52 10.01
C PHE A 184 -7.85 7.59 11.12
N ALA A 185 -7.00 8.62 11.00
CA ALA A 185 -6.88 9.68 12.00
C ALA A 185 -8.16 10.54 12.18
N GLN A 186 -9.14 10.44 11.28
CA GLN A 186 -10.39 11.22 11.36
C GLN A 186 -11.63 10.46 11.85
N TYR A 187 -11.58 9.14 12.08
CA TYR A 187 -12.73 8.41 12.59
C TYR A 187 -12.77 8.42 14.12
N ARG A 188 -13.10 9.59 14.70
CA ARG A 188 -13.76 9.66 16.01
C ARG A 188 -15.15 10.29 15.99
N PHE A 189 -15.64 10.85 14.88
CA PHE A 189 -17.01 11.38 14.82
C PHE A 189 -17.65 11.22 13.43
N SER A 190 -18.73 10.41 13.36
CA SER A 190 -19.87 10.41 12.39
C SER A 190 -19.55 10.38 10.87
N CYS A 191 -20.12 9.52 10.01
CA CYS A 191 -21.54 9.25 9.80
C CYS A 191 -21.79 7.90 9.11
N TYR A 192 -22.99 7.37 9.35
CA TYR A 192 -23.71 6.35 8.58
C TYR A 192 -24.06 6.84 7.17
N GLY A 193 -24.09 5.93 6.20
CA GLY A 193 -24.67 6.18 4.87
C GLY A 193 -24.24 5.15 3.82
N ASN A 194 -25.13 4.20 3.53
CA ASN A 194 -25.00 3.20 2.47
C ASN A 194 -25.05 3.85 1.07
N HIS A 195 -24.36 3.26 0.07
CA HIS A 195 -24.97 2.63 -1.11
C HIS A 195 -23.93 2.25 -2.19
N ALA A 196 -23.86 0.95 -2.46
CA ALA A 196 -23.75 0.29 -3.76
C ALA A 196 -22.80 0.91 -4.81
N LEU A 197 -21.49 0.66 -4.64
CA LEU A 197 -20.52 0.26 -5.67
C LEU A 197 -19.16 0.09 -5.00
N GLN A 198 -19.14 -0.64 -3.88
CA GLN A 198 -17.89 -1.04 -3.26
C GLN A 198 -17.26 -2.15 -4.13
N ALA A 199 -16.53 -1.71 -5.15
CA ALA A 199 -15.37 -2.43 -5.64
C ALA A 199 -14.34 -2.45 -4.50
N TYR A 200 -14.59 -3.40 -3.59
CA TYR A 200 -13.73 -3.88 -2.53
C TYR A 200 -12.43 -4.60 -2.95
N PRO A 201 -11.97 -4.72 -4.23
CA PRO A 201 -10.78 -5.52 -4.45
C PRO A 201 -9.51 -4.99 -3.81
N LEU A 202 -9.03 -3.79 -4.12
CA LEU A 202 -7.61 -3.53 -3.80
C LEU A 202 -7.30 -3.46 -2.28
N SER A 203 -8.11 -2.73 -1.51
CA SER A 203 -7.87 -2.51 -0.08
C SER A 203 -8.30 -3.68 0.82
N PHE A 204 -9.38 -4.41 0.50
CA PHE A 204 -9.71 -5.66 1.22
C PHE A 204 -8.72 -6.78 0.87
N PHE A 205 -8.23 -6.82 -0.37
CA PHE A 205 -7.26 -7.83 -0.83
C PHE A 205 -5.89 -7.62 -0.15
N MET A 206 -5.49 -6.39 0.17
CA MET A 206 -4.24 -6.10 0.87
C MET A 206 -4.28 -6.42 2.36
N ALA A 207 -5.46 -6.38 3.00
CA ALA A 207 -5.63 -6.69 4.42
C ALA A 207 -5.85 -8.19 4.69
N GLN A 208 -6.55 -8.92 3.80
CA GLN A 208 -6.90 -10.34 4.02
C GLN A 208 -5.68 -11.29 3.89
N GLU A 209 -4.65 -10.92 3.13
CA GLU A 209 -3.42 -11.72 3.03
C GLU A 209 -2.52 -11.56 4.28
N GLN A 210 -2.59 -10.40 4.96
CA GLN A 210 -1.81 -10.13 6.18
C GLN A 210 -2.22 -11.01 7.37
N SER A 211 -3.48 -11.47 7.43
CA SER A 211 -3.95 -12.37 8.48
C SER A 211 -3.61 -13.84 8.25
N ASN A 212 -3.42 -14.27 6.99
CA ASN A 212 -3.23 -15.68 6.66
C ASN A 212 -1.77 -16.13 6.66
N ILE A 213 -0.81 -15.21 6.49
CA ILE A 213 0.63 -15.54 6.54
C ILE A 213 1.13 -15.74 7.99
N ALA A 214 0.39 -15.26 8.99
CA ALA A 214 0.72 -15.49 10.41
C ALA A 214 0.22 -16.84 10.97
N GLY A 215 -0.45 -17.68 10.17
CA GLY A 215 -1.16 -18.86 10.68
C GLY A 215 -1.24 -20.03 9.72
N ALA A 216 -0.13 -20.45 9.11
CA ALA A 216 -0.09 -21.73 8.38
C ALA A 216 1.31 -22.36 8.40
N SER A 217 1.67 -22.93 9.55
CA SER A 217 2.72 -23.94 9.65
C SER A 217 2.13 -25.21 10.26
N SER A 218 2.01 -26.25 9.43
CA SER A 218 1.71 -27.65 9.78
C SER A 218 2.74 -28.49 9.03
N SER A 219 3.38 -29.54 9.52
CA SER A 219 3.46 -30.21 10.83
C SER A 219 4.46 -31.35 10.64
N THR A 220 5.29 -31.68 11.63
CA THR A 220 5.59 -33.09 11.96
C THR A 220 6.15 -33.21 13.38
N TYR A 221 5.38 -33.95 14.21
CA TYR A 221 5.75 -34.69 15.43
C TYR A 221 6.55 -34.00 16.55
N THR A 222 5.87 -33.67 17.66
CA THR A 222 6.40 -33.76 19.04
C THR A 222 5.24 -33.82 20.06
N PRO A 223 5.38 -34.49 21.22
CA PRO A 223 4.27 -34.91 22.09
C PRO A 223 3.87 -33.83 23.12
N PRO A 224 2.75 -33.99 23.87
CA PRO A 224 2.11 -32.89 24.57
C PRO A 224 2.78 -32.61 25.92
N ILE A 225 3.20 -31.36 26.13
CA ILE A 225 3.49 -30.83 27.47
C ILE A 225 2.44 -29.76 27.78
N LEU A 226 1.64 -30.05 28.80
CA LEU A 226 0.75 -29.11 29.47
C LEU A 226 1.59 -27.98 30.09
N GLY A 227 1.28 -26.73 29.74
CA GLY A 227 1.95 -25.57 30.32
C GLY A 227 1.15 -24.29 30.08
N ASN A 228 0.17 -24.01 30.95
CA ASN A 228 -0.42 -22.69 31.08
C ASN A 228 0.65 -21.73 31.64
N GLN A 229 1.14 -20.80 30.81
CA GLN A 229 1.89 -19.63 31.30
C GLN A 229 1.24 -18.31 30.84
N PRO A 230 1.00 -17.38 31.77
CA PRO A 230 0.50 -16.05 31.44
C PRO A 230 1.61 -15.23 30.77
N ARG A 231 1.28 -14.58 29.63
CA ARG A 231 2.17 -13.65 28.93
C ARG A 231 2.37 -12.38 29.77
N THR A 232 3.31 -12.40 30.70
CA THR A 232 3.94 -11.18 31.22
C THR A 232 4.83 -10.61 30.13
N LYS A 233 4.35 -9.57 29.43
CA LYS A 233 5.19 -8.72 28.58
C LYS A 233 6.17 -7.96 29.47
N SER A 234 7.41 -8.44 29.53
CA SER A 234 8.50 -7.67 30.12
C SER A 234 8.70 -6.36 29.32
N PRO A 235 8.95 -5.21 29.96
CA PRO A 235 9.28 -3.98 29.27
C PRO A 235 10.71 -4.11 28.72
N ILE A 236 10.82 -4.38 27.42
CA ILE A 236 12.12 -4.43 26.73
C ILE A 236 12.73 -3.01 26.76
N PRO A 237 14.05 -2.87 27.01
CA PRO A 237 14.72 -1.57 27.03
C PRO A 237 14.60 -0.90 25.66
N TYR A 238 14.31 0.40 25.69
CA TYR A 238 14.13 1.31 24.56
C TYR A 238 15.09 1.03 23.39
N THR A 239 14.67 0.21 22.43
CA THR A 239 15.34 0.17 21.13
C THR A 239 15.08 1.51 20.46
N ASN A 240 16.15 2.21 20.08
CA ASN A 240 16.09 3.46 19.35
C ASN A 240 15.43 3.18 17.99
N GLY A 241 14.10 3.29 17.94
CA GLY A 241 13.36 3.29 16.70
C GLY A 241 13.88 4.38 15.74
N PRO A 242 13.49 4.33 14.46
CA PRO A 242 13.90 5.33 13.49
C PRO A 242 13.62 6.73 14.06
N ILE A 243 14.66 7.58 14.00
CA ILE A 243 14.60 8.95 14.53
C ILE A 243 13.64 9.80 13.69
N GLU A 244 13.43 9.41 12.44
CA GLU A 244 12.63 10.12 11.46
C GLU A 244 11.20 9.56 11.43
N PRO A 245 10.19 10.42 11.19
CA PRO A 245 8.86 9.93 10.91
C PRO A 245 8.89 9.09 9.64
N VAL A 246 8.20 7.96 9.68
CA VAL A 246 8.02 7.08 8.53
C VAL A 246 6.52 6.96 8.30
N TRP A 247 6.08 7.29 7.10
CA TRP A 247 4.68 7.04 6.72
C TRP A 247 4.46 5.54 6.50
N ASP A 248 3.45 4.99 7.15
CA ASP A 248 3.01 3.61 6.96
C ASP A 248 1.97 3.56 5.82
N PRO A 249 2.34 3.10 4.61
CA PRO A 249 1.42 3.04 3.50
C PRO A 249 0.34 1.95 3.72
N PRO A 250 -0.82 2.04 3.06
CA PRO A 250 -1.87 1.02 3.11
C PRO A 250 -1.51 -0.26 2.33
N LEU A 251 -0.22 -0.46 2.05
CA LEU A 251 0.36 -1.57 1.33
C LEU A 251 1.27 -2.35 2.26
N SER A 252 1.35 -3.67 2.09
CA SER A 252 2.42 -4.41 2.75
C SER A 252 3.78 -3.86 2.30
N GLU A 253 4.76 -3.89 3.19
CA GLU A 253 6.11 -3.42 2.90
C GLU A 253 6.68 -4.09 1.64
N ARG A 254 6.40 -5.40 1.46
CA ARG A 254 6.78 -6.16 0.27
C ARG A 254 6.29 -5.49 -1.01
N TYR A 255 4.99 -5.18 -1.13
CA TYR A 255 4.42 -4.62 -2.35
C TYR A 255 4.80 -3.16 -2.56
N PHE A 256 4.84 -2.36 -1.49
CA PHE A 256 5.29 -0.98 -1.58
C PHE A 256 6.72 -0.89 -2.11
N ASN A 257 7.62 -1.75 -1.63
CA ASN A 257 9.02 -1.80 -2.07
C ASN A 257 9.19 -2.34 -3.50
N MET A 258 8.14 -2.93 -4.10
CA MET A 258 8.13 -3.32 -5.51
C MET A 258 7.76 -2.15 -6.42
N ILE A 259 7.18 -1.07 -5.89
CA ILE A 259 6.80 0.09 -6.69
C ILE A 259 8.05 0.82 -7.17
N ARG A 260 8.12 1.06 -8.48
CA ARG A 260 9.26 1.74 -9.12
C ARG A 260 8.93 3.14 -9.60
N SER A 261 7.65 3.45 -9.74
CA SER A 261 7.18 4.74 -10.26
C SER A 261 6.14 5.32 -9.31
N PHE A 262 6.36 6.56 -8.88
CA PHE A 262 5.44 7.28 -7.99
C PHE A 262 5.02 8.60 -8.63
N LEU A 263 3.75 8.96 -8.43
CA LEU A 263 3.22 10.28 -8.72
C LEU A 263 2.76 10.90 -7.39
N ILE A 264 3.34 12.03 -6.99
CA ILE A 264 2.97 12.71 -5.76
C ILE A 264 2.12 13.92 -6.10
N GLU A 265 0.86 13.89 -5.68
CA GLU A 265 -0.09 14.99 -5.88
C GLU A 265 -0.20 15.78 -4.57
N ILE A 266 0.26 17.02 -4.57
CA ILE A 266 0.23 17.90 -3.40
C ILE A 266 -0.88 18.92 -3.59
N VAL A 267 -1.99 18.74 -2.87
CA VAL A 267 -3.17 19.60 -3.02
C VAL A 267 -3.29 20.54 -1.80
N VAL A 268 -2.92 21.80 -1.99
CA VAL A 268 -2.97 22.85 -0.98
C VAL A 268 -4.26 23.64 -1.10
N LEU A 269 -5.34 23.10 -0.53
CA LEU A 269 -6.65 23.74 -0.52
C LEU A 269 -6.69 25.02 0.32
N PRO A 270 -7.56 26.01 0.03
CA PRO A 270 -7.79 27.15 0.91
C PRO A 270 -8.29 26.69 2.31
N PRO A 271 -8.22 27.51 3.37
CA PRO A 271 -8.87 27.18 4.63
C PRO A 271 -10.38 27.16 4.40
N SER A 272 -11.00 25.98 4.54
CA SER A 272 -12.46 25.82 4.40
C SER A 272 -13.17 26.61 5.50
N GLY A 273 -13.92 27.65 5.12
CA GLY A 273 -14.88 28.32 6.00
C GLY A 273 -14.40 29.52 6.83
N TYR A 274 -13.28 30.18 6.50
CA TYR A 274 -12.78 31.29 7.34
C TYR A 274 -12.81 32.66 6.69
N VAL A 275 -13.22 33.63 7.54
CA VAL A 275 -13.05 35.08 7.43
C VAL A 275 -11.68 35.38 6.84
N LEU A 276 -11.63 36.14 5.75
CA LEU A 276 -10.38 36.61 5.16
C LEU A 276 -9.53 37.24 6.28
N PRO A 277 -8.25 36.84 6.45
CA PRO A 277 -7.38 37.45 7.46
C PRO A 277 -7.39 38.97 7.29
N LYS A 278 -7.34 39.70 8.40
CA LYS A 278 -7.48 41.17 8.36
C LYS A 278 -6.24 41.84 7.76
N SER A 279 -5.12 41.13 7.67
CA SER A 279 -3.85 41.63 7.13
C SER A 279 -3.09 40.61 6.27
N ASP A 280 -2.25 41.13 5.37
CA ASP A 280 -1.30 40.34 4.56
C ASP A 280 -0.32 39.53 5.44
N ALA A 281 0.07 40.09 6.59
CA ALA A 281 1.02 39.45 7.50
C ALA A 281 0.42 38.20 8.18
N GLU A 282 -0.82 38.28 8.65
CA GLU A 282 -1.54 37.13 9.22
C GLU A 282 -1.78 36.05 8.17
N THR A 283 -2.14 36.45 6.94
CA THR A 283 -2.31 35.52 5.80
C THR A 283 -1.03 34.76 5.53
N ARG A 284 0.11 35.47 5.48
CA ARG A 284 1.42 34.86 5.26
C ARG A 284 1.79 33.92 6.41
N LYS A 285 1.58 34.30 7.67
CA LYS A 285 1.85 33.45 8.83
C LYS A 285 1.01 32.16 8.80
N ALA A 286 -0.29 32.27 8.48
CA ALA A 286 -1.18 31.12 8.36
C ALA A 286 -0.76 30.18 7.21
N LEU A 287 -0.35 30.75 6.07
CA LEU A 287 0.18 29.97 4.95
C LEU A 287 1.46 29.23 5.35
N VAL A 288 2.44 29.91 5.97
CA VAL A 288 3.70 29.25 6.40
C VAL A 288 3.41 28.12 7.38
N SER A 289 2.53 28.35 8.37
CA SER A 289 2.10 27.29 9.29
C SER A 289 1.55 26.08 8.55
N ARG A 290 0.66 26.32 7.58
CA ARG A 290 0.08 25.24 6.79
C ARG A 290 1.11 24.52 5.94
N LEU A 291 2.02 25.25 5.28
CA LEU A 291 3.10 24.64 4.50
C LEU A 291 4.01 23.78 5.38
N CYS A 292 4.28 24.20 6.62
CA CYS A 292 5.03 23.38 7.58
C CYS A 292 4.31 22.04 7.89
N ASP A 293 2.98 22.05 8.05
CA ASP A 293 2.22 20.82 8.30
C ASP A 293 2.30 19.87 7.08
N TYR A 294 2.22 20.40 5.86
CA TYR A 294 2.42 19.60 4.64
C TYR A 294 3.85 19.05 4.57
N CYS A 295 4.87 19.85 4.93
CA CYS A 295 6.25 19.40 4.98
C CYS A 295 6.46 18.26 6.00
N ASP A 296 5.78 18.27 7.15
CA ASP A 296 5.86 17.16 8.12
C ASP A 296 5.39 15.84 7.49
N HIS A 297 4.28 15.86 6.75
CA HIS A 297 3.82 14.70 5.99
C HIS A 297 4.79 14.31 4.86
N LEU A 298 5.34 15.28 4.14
CA LEU A 298 6.33 15.00 3.09
C LEU A 298 7.61 14.39 3.66
N HIS A 299 8.08 14.83 4.82
CA HIS A 299 9.22 14.22 5.49
C HIS A 299 8.93 12.77 5.89
N ALA A 300 7.71 12.48 6.36
CA ALA A 300 7.29 11.10 6.64
C ALA A 300 7.24 10.23 5.37
N LEU A 301 6.73 10.77 4.27
CA LEU A 301 6.73 10.12 2.95
C LEU A 301 8.17 9.88 2.46
N VAL A 302 9.02 10.89 2.53
CA VAL A 302 10.43 10.83 2.13
C VAL A 302 11.18 9.80 2.97
N GLY A 303 10.92 9.74 4.28
CA GLY A 303 11.43 8.70 5.15
C GLY A 303 11.03 7.30 4.67
N ARG A 304 9.75 7.10 4.31
CA ARG A 304 9.28 5.82 3.76
C ARG A 304 9.89 5.47 2.41
N LEU A 305 9.99 6.42 1.49
CA LEU A 305 10.61 6.23 0.18
C LEU A 305 12.12 5.95 0.30
N GLY A 306 12.79 6.54 1.29
CA GLY A 306 14.21 6.30 1.57
C GLY A 306 14.54 4.89 2.09
N ILE A 307 13.55 4.17 2.63
CA ILE A 307 13.70 2.78 3.07
C ILE A 307 13.68 1.81 1.87
N ILE A 308 13.17 2.22 0.71
CA ILE A 308 13.11 1.37 -0.48
C ILE A 308 14.53 1.06 -0.93
N GLN A 309 14.94 -0.20 -0.79
CA GLN A 309 16.29 -0.66 -1.16
C GLN A 309 16.58 -0.55 -2.66
N ARG A 310 15.54 -0.61 -3.48
CA ARG A 310 15.65 -0.59 -4.93
C ARG A 310 15.52 0.86 -5.45
N PRO A 311 16.29 1.29 -6.46
CA PRO A 311 16.17 2.65 -6.99
C PRO A 311 14.74 3.00 -7.44
N ILE A 312 14.24 4.18 -7.13
CA ILE A 312 12.97 4.64 -7.68
C ILE A 312 13.23 5.01 -9.15
N ALA A 313 12.56 4.35 -10.08
CA ALA A 313 12.77 4.60 -11.51
C ALA A 313 12.22 5.96 -11.93
N ARG A 314 11.05 6.34 -11.40
CA ARG A 314 10.40 7.61 -11.73
C ARG A 314 9.67 8.19 -10.53
N LEU A 315 9.90 9.46 -10.23
CA LEU A 315 9.20 10.21 -9.21
C LEU A 315 8.69 11.51 -9.83
N GLU A 316 7.38 11.54 -10.05
CA GLU A 316 6.68 12.69 -10.62
C GLU A 316 5.97 13.45 -9.49
N ILE A 317 5.98 14.78 -9.55
CA ILE A 317 5.34 15.64 -8.55
C ILE A 317 4.42 16.63 -9.25
N VAL A 318 3.19 16.72 -8.77
CA VAL A 318 2.18 17.69 -9.16
C VAL A 318 1.82 18.51 -7.93
N ILE A 319 1.82 19.83 -8.04
CA ILE A 319 1.47 20.72 -6.93
C ILE A 319 0.30 21.60 -7.35
N GLU A 320 -0.79 21.54 -6.60
CA GLU A 320 -1.98 22.34 -6.84
C GLU A 320 -2.22 23.28 -5.66
N PHE A 321 -2.27 24.58 -5.93
CA PHE A 321 -2.57 25.61 -4.95
C PHE A 321 -3.99 26.15 -5.12
N GLY A 322 -4.71 26.32 -4.01
CA GLY A 322 -5.93 27.13 -3.98
C GLY A 322 -5.65 28.63 -4.22
N ASN A 323 -6.68 29.36 -4.66
CA ASN A 323 -6.59 30.76 -5.12
C ASN A 323 -5.96 31.76 -4.12
N THR A 324 -5.88 31.43 -2.83
CA THR A 324 -5.60 32.41 -1.78
C THR A 324 -4.12 32.55 -1.41
N TYR A 325 -3.24 31.73 -1.96
CA TYR A 325 -1.92 31.52 -1.34
C TYR A 325 -0.75 32.19 -2.05
N ILE A 326 -0.84 32.44 -3.36
CA ILE A 326 0.31 32.86 -4.14
C ILE A 326 -0.03 34.16 -4.84
N LYS A 327 0.65 35.26 -4.46
CA LYS A 327 0.69 36.44 -5.32
C LYS A 327 1.44 36.03 -6.59
N ARG A 328 0.89 36.39 -7.75
CA ARG A 328 1.44 36.04 -9.08
C ARG A 328 2.95 36.36 -9.11
N GLY A 329 3.78 35.32 -9.23
CA GLY A 329 5.24 35.44 -9.31
C GLY A 329 6.04 34.94 -8.09
N GLU A 330 5.40 34.48 -7.01
CA GLU A 330 6.11 33.89 -5.87
C GLU A 330 6.29 32.37 -6.05
N SER A 331 7.52 31.91 -6.34
CA SER A 331 7.86 30.46 -6.40
C SER A 331 8.19 29.84 -5.03
N ILE A 332 8.24 30.67 -3.98
CA ILE A 332 8.71 30.29 -2.64
C ILE A 332 7.88 29.12 -2.05
N PRO A 333 6.53 29.11 -2.14
CA PRO A 333 5.73 28.02 -1.57
C PRO A 333 6.02 26.66 -2.22
N ALA A 334 6.22 26.62 -3.54
CA ALA A 334 6.56 25.39 -4.25
C ALA A 334 7.95 24.89 -3.85
N GLN A 335 8.95 25.78 -3.80
CA GLN A 335 10.29 25.42 -3.32
C GLN A 335 10.24 24.85 -1.90
N PHE A 336 9.43 25.44 -1.03
CA PHE A 336 9.27 24.98 0.35
C PHE A 336 8.77 23.54 0.42
N LEU A 337 7.73 23.20 -0.36
CA LEU A 337 7.18 21.84 -0.44
C LEU A 337 8.12 20.84 -1.12
N LEU A 338 9.07 21.31 -1.95
CA LEU A 338 10.03 20.44 -2.62
C LEU A 338 11.28 20.15 -1.79
N ARG A 339 11.58 20.95 -0.75
CA ARG A 339 12.75 20.76 0.13
C ARG A 339 12.86 19.37 0.75
N PRO A 340 11.79 18.74 1.28
CA PRO A 340 11.87 17.39 1.84
C PRO A 340 12.48 16.38 0.87
N PHE A 341 12.18 16.48 -0.43
CA PHE A 341 12.68 15.55 -1.44
C PHE A 341 14.19 15.61 -1.65
N ARG A 342 14.88 16.68 -1.23
CA ARG A 342 16.36 16.78 -1.28
C ARG A 342 17.07 15.73 -0.44
N ARG A 343 16.36 15.05 0.47
CA ARG A 343 16.89 13.94 1.27
C ARG A 343 16.77 12.58 0.57
N LEU A 344 15.95 12.47 -0.48
CA LEU A 344 15.84 11.25 -1.26
C LEU A 344 17.10 11.01 -2.08
N ARG A 345 17.46 9.75 -2.21
CA ARG A 345 18.58 9.28 -3.04
C ARG A 345 18.10 8.10 -3.88
N ASN A 346 18.90 7.73 -4.86
CA ASN A 346 18.58 6.61 -5.76
C ASN A 346 17.27 6.81 -6.54
N VAL A 347 16.93 8.06 -6.90
CA VAL A 347 15.81 8.36 -7.79
C VAL A 347 16.36 8.60 -9.19
N ALA A 348 16.09 7.68 -10.12
CA ALA A 348 16.64 7.75 -11.47
C ALA A 348 16.10 8.96 -12.26
N GLU A 349 14.84 9.32 -12.04
CA GLU A 349 14.20 10.45 -12.71
C GLU A 349 13.22 11.15 -11.76
N LEU A 350 13.56 12.36 -11.32
CA LEU A 350 12.66 13.25 -10.57
C LEU A 350 12.14 14.34 -11.50
N LYS A 351 10.82 14.50 -11.59
CA LYS A 351 10.17 15.53 -12.42
C LYS A 351 9.06 16.22 -11.66
N VAL A 352 9.07 17.54 -11.69
CA VAL A 352 7.89 18.34 -11.31
C VAL A 352 7.08 18.56 -12.58
N LEU A 353 5.96 17.85 -12.72
CA LEU A 353 5.16 17.84 -13.94
C LEU A 353 4.38 19.14 -14.11
N SER A 354 3.71 19.59 -13.05
CA SER A 354 2.93 20.81 -13.08
C SER A 354 2.88 21.46 -11.69
N ILE A 355 2.79 22.78 -11.71
CA ILE A 355 2.44 23.58 -10.55
C ILE A 355 1.26 24.43 -10.97
N THR A 356 0.08 24.11 -10.50
CA THR A 356 -1.16 24.80 -10.87
C THR A 356 -1.67 25.63 -9.70
N MET A 357 -2.34 26.73 -10.01
CA MET A 357 -3.10 27.50 -9.03
C MET A 357 -4.50 27.73 -9.55
N GLN A 358 -5.47 27.38 -8.72
CA GLN A 358 -6.86 27.53 -9.06
C GLN A 358 -7.30 28.97 -8.83
N ASP A 359 -7.55 29.74 -9.90
CA ASP A 359 -8.18 31.06 -9.81
C ASP A 359 -9.71 30.93 -9.90
N PHE A 360 -10.43 31.42 -8.90
CA PHE A 360 -11.89 31.49 -8.83
C PHE A 360 -12.50 32.20 -10.04
N ARG A 361 -11.78 33.14 -10.67
CA ARG A 361 -12.30 33.90 -11.82
C ARG A 361 -11.84 33.35 -13.16
N ASN A 362 -10.60 32.87 -13.25
CA ASN A 362 -9.94 32.60 -14.53
C ASN A 362 -9.63 31.11 -14.77
N GLY A 363 -10.03 30.21 -13.87
CA GLY A 363 -9.71 28.78 -13.96
C GLY A 363 -8.32 28.46 -13.42
N ALA A 364 -7.82 27.25 -13.69
CA ALA A 364 -6.48 26.84 -13.24
C ALA A 364 -5.39 27.50 -14.10
N ILE A 365 -4.48 28.20 -13.44
CA ILE A 365 -3.29 28.80 -14.07
C ILE A 365 -2.11 27.86 -13.82
N GLU A 366 -1.48 27.38 -14.88
CA GLU A 366 -0.26 26.59 -14.79
C GLU A 366 0.97 27.52 -14.72
N TYR A 367 1.85 27.30 -13.75
CA TYR A 367 3.08 28.09 -13.57
C TYR A 367 4.26 27.60 -14.40
N LEU A 368 4.27 26.32 -14.78
CA LEU A 368 5.33 25.69 -15.56
C LEU A 368 5.06 25.73 -17.07
N THR A 369 4.40 26.79 -17.56
CA THR A 369 4.13 26.97 -19.00
C THR A 369 5.40 27.31 -19.78
N PRO A 370 5.53 26.93 -21.07
CA PRO A 370 6.69 27.27 -21.89
C PRO A 370 7.09 28.75 -21.77
N GLY A 371 8.35 29.02 -21.40
CA GLY A 371 8.90 30.36 -21.20
C GLY A 371 8.89 30.90 -19.76
N TRP A 372 8.38 30.15 -18.77
CA TRP A 372 8.40 30.55 -17.36
C TRP A 372 9.81 30.84 -16.83
N ASP A 373 10.79 30.11 -17.35
CA ASP A 373 12.23 30.22 -17.11
C ASP A 373 12.86 31.50 -17.69
N SER A 374 12.12 32.33 -18.42
CA SER A 374 12.64 33.59 -18.95
C SER A 374 12.73 34.68 -17.88
N THR A 375 11.88 34.63 -16.86
CA THR A 375 11.87 35.60 -15.74
C THR A 375 13.01 35.31 -14.75
N PRO A 376 13.57 36.32 -14.03
CA PRO A 376 14.62 36.08 -13.04
C PRO A 376 14.23 35.06 -11.97
N THR A 377 12.99 35.13 -11.45
CA THR A 377 12.44 34.17 -10.49
C THR A 377 12.30 32.78 -11.10
N GLY A 378 11.85 32.70 -12.35
CA GLY A 378 11.79 31.46 -13.12
C GLY A 378 13.16 30.81 -13.29
N LYS A 379 14.19 31.57 -13.68
CA LYS A 379 15.57 31.07 -13.78
C LYS A 379 16.08 30.50 -12.46
N ALA A 380 15.87 31.24 -11.35
CA ALA A 380 16.28 30.79 -10.03
C ALA A 380 15.56 29.49 -9.63
N PHE A 381 14.26 29.37 -9.91
CA PHE A 381 13.50 28.16 -9.61
C PHE A 381 13.85 26.98 -10.55
N ALA A 382 14.12 27.23 -11.83
CA ALA A 382 14.61 26.22 -12.77
C ALA A 382 15.98 25.66 -12.33
N ALA A 383 16.90 26.55 -11.90
CA ALA A 383 18.17 26.15 -11.33
C ALA A 383 17.99 25.31 -10.05
N TYR A 384 17.03 25.69 -9.20
CA TYR A 384 16.66 24.90 -8.02
C TYR A 384 16.13 23.50 -8.38
N LEU A 385 15.22 23.39 -9.35
CA LEU A 385 14.69 22.08 -9.79
C LEU A 385 15.77 21.20 -10.40
N LYS A 386 16.71 21.79 -11.15
CA LYS A 386 17.87 21.08 -11.69
C LYS A 386 18.76 20.53 -10.57
N CYS A 387 19.11 21.36 -9.59
CA CYS A 387 19.89 20.95 -8.42
C CYS A 387 19.16 19.86 -7.61
N LEU A 388 17.84 19.97 -7.43
CA LEU A 388 17.03 18.95 -6.77
C LEU A 388 17.08 17.61 -7.51
N SER A 389 16.97 17.62 -8.84
CA SER A 389 17.09 16.41 -9.66
C SER A 389 18.48 15.79 -9.53
N GLU A 390 19.54 16.59 -9.59
CA GLU A 390 20.93 16.11 -9.43
C GLU A 390 21.17 15.51 -8.04
N ASP A 391 20.71 16.20 -6.98
CA ASP A 391 20.81 15.75 -5.58
C ASP A 391 20.10 14.39 -5.37
N THR A 392 18.94 14.18 -5.99
CA THR A 392 18.12 12.98 -5.81
C THR A 392 18.56 11.78 -6.66
N SER A 393 19.18 12.05 -7.81
CA SER A 393 19.80 11.01 -8.65
C SER A 393 21.16 10.55 -8.13
N SER A 394 21.78 11.31 -7.22
CA SER A 394 23.03 10.90 -6.58
C SER A 394 22.86 9.61 -5.77
N SER A 395 23.87 8.74 -5.85
CA SER A 395 24.01 7.54 -5.01
C SER A 395 24.74 7.83 -3.69
N GLN A 396 25.31 9.03 -3.53
CA GLN A 396 26.01 9.39 -2.31
C GLN A 396 25.03 9.53 -1.13
N PRO A 397 25.42 9.13 0.09
CA PRO A 397 24.58 9.30 1.27
C PRO A 397 24.18 10.76 1.41
N SER A 398 22.92 11.02 1.76
CA SER A 398 22.47 12.37 2.04
C SER A 398 23.32 12.95 3.16
N LEU A 399 23.71 14.23 3.03
CA LEU A 399 24.28 14.95 4.14
C LEU A 399 23.21 14.94 5.25
N GLU A 400 23.49 14.29 6.38
CA GLU A 400 22.59 14.35 7.53
C GLU A 400 22.52 15.80 7.97
N LEU A 401 21.34 16.42 7.88
CA LEU A 401 21.12 17.77 8.36
C LEU A 401 20.92 17.70 9.89
N PRO A 402 21.83 18.24 10.71
CA PRO A 402 21.73 18.13 12.17
C PRO A 402 20.43 18.72 12.72
N VAL A 403 19.95 19.82 12.10
CA VAL A 403 18.70 20.50 12.47
C VAL A 403 17.50 19.57 12.30
N PHE A 404 17.47 18.78 11.23
CA PHE A 404 16.39 17.83 10.97
C PHE A 404 16.28 16.78 12.06
N LYS A 405 17.41 16.15 12.41
CA LYS A 405 17.48 15.13 13.46
C LYS A 405 17.10 15.70 14.83
N ALA A 406 17.62 16.89 15.13
CA ALA A 406 17.33 17.58 16.38
C ALA A 406 15.84 17.96 16.50
N TYR A 407 15.20 18.39 15.41
CA TYR A 407 13.78 18.73 15.38
C TYR A 407 12.89 17.55 15.78
N TRP A 408 13.06 16.36 15.19
CA TRP A 408 12.20 15.22 15.51
C TRP A 408 12.42 14.69 16.93
N GLN A 409 13.63 14.80 17.47
CA GLN A 409 13.89 14.52 18.88
C GLN A 409 13.18 15.52 19.80
N LEU A 410 13.23 16.81 19.45
CA LEU A 410 12.50 17.85 20.17
C LEU A 410 10.98 17.62 20.13
N GLU A 411 10.40 17.33 18.96
CA GLU A 411 8.97 17.05 18.84
C GLU A 411 8.55 15.85 19.70
N LYS A 412 9.32 14.76 19.67
CA LYS A 412 9.08 13.57 20.48
C LYS A 412 9.17 13.86 21.98
N LEU A 413 10.15 14.67 22.39
CA LEU A 413 10.28 15.12 23.78
C LEU A 413 9.07 15.95 24.21
N LEU A 414 8.72 16.97 23.43
CA LEU A 414 7.60 17.86 23.75
C LEU A 414 6.25 17.12 23.75
N SER A 415 6.06 16.14 22.86
CA SER A 415 4.87 15.29 22.85
C SER A 415 4.76 14.46 24.14
N ARG A 416 5.87 13.87 24.61
CA ARG A 416 5.90 13.14 25.89
C ARG A 416 5.62 14.03 27.09
N ILE A 417 6.15 15.25 27.09
CA ILE A 417 5.84 16.24 28.13
C ILE A 417 4.33 16.54 28.11
N LYS A 418 3.76 16.81 26.93
CA LYS A 418 2.33 17.10 26.77
C LYS A 418 1.41 15.93 27.18
N GLU A 419 1.83 14.69 26.92
CA GLU A 419 1.11 13.49 27.37
C GLU A 419 1.10 13.34 28.89
N HIS A 420 2.19 13.71 29.57
CA HIS A 420 2.28 13.60 31.02
C HIS A 420 1.60 14.76 31.75
N TYR A 421 1.63 15.96 31.17
CA TYR A 421 1.09 17.18 31.75
C TYR A 421 -0.13 17.65 30.97
N HIS A 422 -1.29 17.06 31.30
CA HIS A 422 -2.59 17.44 30.71
C HIS A 422 -3.17 18.76 31.26
N HIS A 423 -2.55 19.35 32.28
CA HIS A 423 -3.03 20.59 32.89
C HIS A 423 -2.60 21.81 32.07
N ALA A 424 -3.48 22.82 32.05
CA ALA A 424 -3.33 24.06 31.30
C ALA A 424 -2.30 25.00 31.95
N ASP A 425 -1.07 24.55 32.15
CA ASP A 425 0.02 25.45 32.50
C ASP A 425 0.27 26.39 31.29
N PRO A 426 0.05 27.70 31.45
CA PRO A 426 0.22 28.66 30.37
C PRO A 426 1.66 28.71 29.84
N GLU A 427 2.66 28.34 30.64
CA GLU A 427 4.07 28.30 30.21
C GLU A 427 4.32 27.12 29.28
N ILE A 428 3.78 25.94 29.59
CA ILE A 428 3.82 24.76 28.70
C ILE A 428 3.06 25.03 27.39
N GLY A 429 2.05 25.90 27.43
CA GLY A 429 1.34 26.39 26.24
C GLY A 429 2.27 26.99 25.17
N GLN A 430 3.40 27.59 25.56
CA GLN A 430 4.37 28.20 24.63
C GLN A 430 5.09 27.15 23.76
N PHE A 431 5.08 25.87 24.13
CA PHE A 431 5.73 24.82 23.34
C PHE A 431 5.15 24.66 21.93
N ALA A 432 3.87 24.97 21.73
CA ALA A 432 3.28 24.93 20.39
C ALA A 432 3.92 25.98 19.45
N ASP A 433 4.13 27.21 19.93
CA ASP A 433 4.76 28.28 19.17
C ASP A 433 6.25 28.00 18.94
N LEU A 434 6.95 27.48 19.95
CA LEU A 434 8.36 27.09 19.82
C LEU A 434 8.55 25.93 18.84
N LEU A 435 7.66 24.95 18.85
CA LEU A 435 7.69 23.84 17.88
C LEU A 435 7.44 24.35 16.46
N HIS A 436 6.51 25.29 16.26
CA HIS A 436 6.30 25.93 14.96
C HIS A 436 7.52 26.74 14.50
N ALA A 437 8.18 27.48 15.41
CA ALA A 437 9.44 28.15 15.11
C ALA A 437 10.55 27.15 14.75
N ALA A 438 10.60 26.00 15.44
CA ALA A 438 11.55 24.93 15.18
C ALA A 438 11.32 24.28 13.81
N ARG A 439 10.05 24.09 13.39
CA ARG A 439 9.71 23.67 12.01
C ARG A 439 10.26 24.66 10.99
N THR A 440 10.08 25.95 11.23
CA THR A 440 10.60 26.99 10.33
C THR A 440 12.13 26.96 10.24
N ALA A 441 12.82 26.79 11.37
CA ALA A 441 14.28 26.66 11.41
C ALA A 441 14.76 25.39 10.69
N ARG A 442 14.06 24.26 10.86
CA ARG A 442 14.32 22.99 10.15
C ARG A 442 14.24 23.19 8.64
N GLU A 443 13.17 23.80 8.14
CA GLU A 443 13.01 24.00 6.70
C GLU A 443 14.06 24.96 6.11
N ALA A 444 14.58 25.88 6.92
CA ALA A 444 15.66 26.79 6.54
C ALA A 444 17.07 26.22 6.75
N ASP A 445 17.20 25.02 7.33
CA ASP A 445 18.46 24.44 7.82
C ASP A 445 19.24 25.40 8.75
N ASP A 446 18.51 26.18 9.55
CA ASP A 446 19.07 27.21 10.43
C ASP A 446 19.36 26.65 11.83
N LEU A 447 20.55 26.05 11.97
CA LEU A 447 21.01 25.45 13.23
C LEU A 447 21.15 26.48 14.36
N ALA A 448 21.56 27.71 14.03
CA ALA A 448 21.74 28.78 15.01
C ALA A 448 20.40 29.16 15.64
N ARG A 449 19.37 29.40 14.81
CA ARG A 449 18.01 29.67 15.28
C ARG A 449 17.41 28.50 16.02
N PHE A 450 17.63 27.26 15.56
CA PHE A 450 17.16 26.07 16.26
C PHE A 450 17.75 25.97 17.67
N ARG A 451 19.04 26.30 17.85
CA ARG A 451 19.69 26.32 19.18
C ARG A 451 19.02 27.28 20.15
N VAL A 452 18.71 28.51 19.69
CA VAL A 452 17.99 29.50 20.52
C VAL A 452 16.61 28.97 20.95
N ILE A 453 15.91 28.29 20.03
CA ILE A 453 14.60 27.67 20.35
C ILE A 453 14.77 26.56 21.38
N TRP A 454 15.79 25.71 21.23
CA TRP A 454 16.10 24.64 22.18
C TRP A 454 16.41 25.19 23.58
N GLU A 455 17.27 26.22 23.68
CA GLU A 455 17.59 26.88 24.95
C GLU A 455 16.31 27.43 25.62
N ARG A 456 15.39 28.00 24.83
CA ARG A 456 14.11 28.49 25.35
C ARG A 456 13.22 27.36 25.87
N VAL A 457 13.13 26.23 25.16
CA VAL A 457 12.39 25.04 25.62
C VAL A 457 12.95 24.52 26.93
N VAL A 458 14.28 24.43 27.01
CA VAL A 458 15.00 23.96 28.21
C VAL A 458 14.73 24.87 29.40
N ASN A 459 14.79 26.19 29.21
CA ASN A 459 14.52 27.16 30.28
C ASN A 459 13.09 27.04 30.80
N ILE A 460 12.07 27.02 29.91
CA ILE A 460 10.66 26.84 30.31
C ILE A 460 10.48 25.54 31.10
N TRP A 461 11.11 24.46 30.65
CA TRP A 461 11.03 23.18 31.35
C TRP A 461 11.68 23.20 32.74
N PHE A 462 12.84 23.85 32.89
CA PHE A 462 13.50 24.00 34.18
C PHE A 462 12.74 24.92 35.13
N ASP A 463 12.19 26.02 34.64
CA ASP A 463 11.35 26.93 35.42
C ASP A 463 10.12 26.19 35.97
N TYR A 464 9.45 25.41 35.11
CA TYR A 464 8.36 24.53 35.52
C TYR A 464 8.77 23.52 36.61
N LEU A 465 9.90 22.83 36.45
CA LEU A 465 10.39 21.88 37.46
C LEU A 465 10.72 22.56 38.79
N ASN A 466 11.22 23.79 38.76
CA ASN A 466 11.49 24.57 39.97
C ASN A 466 10.17 24.97 40.66
N HIS A 467 9.16 25.43 39.92
CA HIS A 467 7.83 25.68 40.46
C HIS A 467 7.19 24.43 41.09
N GLN A 468 7.35 23.26 40.46
CA GLN A 468 6.83 22.00 41.01
C GLN A 468 7.52 21.61 42.33
N LYS A 469 8.84 21.83 42.44
CA LYS A 469 9.58 21.61 43.70
C LYS A 469 9.10 22.55 44.79
N GLU A 470 8.91 23.83 44.48
CA GLU A 470 8.39 24.82 45.43
C GLU A 470 6.97 24.45 45.89
N PHE A 471 6.11 24.06 44.95
CA PHE A 471 4.76 23.58 45.26
C PHE A 471 4.79 22.35 46.17
N GLN A 472 5.66 21.37 45.89
CA GLN A 472 5.83 20.19 46.73
C GLN A 472 6.27 20.57 48.16
N SER A 473 7.23 21.49 48.30
CA SER A 473 7.66 22.01 49.61
C SER A 473 6.51 22.68 50.36
N ASN A 474 5.70 23.50 49.69
CA ASN A 474 4.54 24.17 50.29
C ASN A 474 3.44 23.20 50.74
N VAL A 475 3.17 22.15 49.95
CA VAL A 475 2.22 21.09 50.31
C VAL A 475 2.73 20.30 51.51
N ALA A 476 4.02 19.94 51.54
CA ALA A 476 4.62 19.25 52.68
C ALA A 476 4.49 20.06 53.97
N LEU A 477 4.82 21.36 53.93
CA LEU A 477 4.63 22.27 55.07
C LEU A 477 3.16 22.34 55.52
N SER A 478 2.22 22.37 54.57
CA SER A 478 0.80 22.39 54.87
C SER A 478 0.33 21.09 55.53
N ILE A 479 0.81 19.94 55.05
CA ILE A 479 0.55 18.62 55.62
C ILE A 479 1.08 18.54 57.06
N ASP A 480 2.32 18.96 57.28
CA ASP A 480 2.93 18.96 58.62
C ASP A 480 2.17 19.87 59.59
N THR A 481 1.72 21.03 59.11
CA THR A 481 0.87 21.95 59.88
C THR A 481 -0.45 21.29 60.29
N ILE A 482 -1.13 20.62 59.34
CA ILE A 482 -2.38 19.90 59.61
C ILE A 482 -2.15 18.76 60.61
N TYR A 483 -1.09 17.96 60.44
CA TYR A 483 -0.74 16.90 61.39
C TYR A 483 -0.49 17.44 62.80
N GLY A 484 0.18 18.59 62.91
CA GLY A 484 0.38 19.28 64.19
C GLY A 484 -0.93 19.66 64.87
N ILE A 485 -1.89 20.20 64.11
CA ILE A 485 -3.23 20.56 64.63
C ILE A 485 -3.99 19.31 65.10
N VAL A 486 -4.02 18.25 64.30
CA VAL A 486 -4.74 17.01 64.61
C VAL A 486 -4.17 16.35 65.87
N LYS A 487 -2.84 16.29 66.00
CA LYS A 487 -2.17 15.67 67.14
C LYS A 487 -2.40 16.43 68.45
N ASN A 488 -2.47 17.75 68.41
CA ASN A 488 -2.71 18.58 69.60
C ASN A 488 -4.18 18.62 70.03
N SER A 489 -5.09 18.12 69.21
CA SER A 489 -6.53 18.05 69.48
C SER A 489 -6.97 16.70 70.06
N SER A 490 -6.05 15.75 70.19
CA SER A 490 -6.22 14.42 70.78
C SER A 490 -5.55 14.37 72.15
#